data_AF-A0A4R3K9B0-F1
#
_entry.id   AF-A0A4R3K9B0-F1
#
_cell.length_a   1.000
_cell.length_b   1.000
_cell.length_c   1.000
_cell.angle_alpha   90.00
_cell.angle_beta   90.00
_cell.angle_gamma   90.00
#
_symmetry.space_group_name_H-M   'P 1'
#
loop_
_entity.id
_entity.type
_entity.pdbx_description
1 polymer ?
#
loop_
_entity_poly.entity_id
_entity_poly.type
_entity_poly.pdbx_seq_one_letter_code
_entity_poly.pdbx_strand_id
1 'polypeptide(L)'
;MEIGETAYKYKDLYVELENYEKNGVPMHLEGSPASPLQIVTAHMIREEGCYMRDYVMDEKGYIESLIFVNINGNNQAKNPLNAPEDDSTERQKRYS
;
A
#
# COMPACT_ATOMS: atom_id res chain seq x y z
N MET A 1 -17.77 -21.15 -5.50
CA MET A 1 -18.70 -20.00 -5.50
C MET A 1 -17.96 -18.84 -4.82
N GLU A 2 -16.98 -18.24 -5.50
CA GLU A 2 -16.06 -17.26 -4.89
C GLU A 2 -16.58 -15.81 -4.94
N ILE A 3 -17.58 -15.55 -5.77
CA ILE A 3 -18.10 -14.20 -6.03
C ILE A 3 -18.76 -13.58 -4.77
N GLY A 4 -19.26 -14.42 -3.86
CA GLY A 4 -19.88 -13.97 -2.62
C GLY A 4 -18.87 -13.40 -1.62
N GLU A 5 -17.79 -14.12 -1.35
CA GLU A 5 -16.80 -13.74 -0.33
C GLU A 5 -16.09 -12.43 -0.67
N THR A 6 -15.72 -12.22 -1.93
CA THR A 6 -15.04 -10.99 -2.36
C THR A 6 -15.96 -9.75 -2.22
N ALA A 7 -17.26 -9.90 -2.50
CA ALA A 7 -18.22 -8.82 -2.33
C ALA A 7 -18.39 -8.39 -0.85
N TYR A 8 -18.34 -9.36 0.08
CA TYR A 8 -18.35 -9.05 1.52
C TYR A 8 -17.08 -8.31 1.95
N LYS A 9 -15.90 -8.71 1.47
CA LYS A 9 -14.64 -8.02 1.77
C LYS A 9 -14.67 -6.54 1.38
N TYR A 10 -15.16 -6.21 0.18
CA TYR A 10 -15.23 -4.80 -0.28
C TYR A 10 -16.27 -3.98 0.49
N LYS A 11 -17.37 -4.60 0.90
CA LYS A 11 -18.37 -3.95 1.74
C LYS A 11 -17.79 -3.62 3.12
N ASP A 12 -17.09 -4.56 3.74
CA ASP A 12 -16.50 -4.36 5.06
C ASP A 12 -15.39 -3.29 5.00
N LEU A 13 -14.56 -3.31 3.94
CA LEU A 13 -13.57 -2.27 3.67
C LEU A 13 -14.24 -0.89 3.52
N TYR A 14 -15.34 -0.80 2.76
CA TYR A 14 -16.07 0.47 2.62
C TYR A 14 -16.55 1.00 3.97
N VAL A 15 -17.17 0.15 4.80
CA VAL A 15 -17.68 0.53 6.12
C VAL A 15 -16.57 1.00 7.04
N GLU A 16 -15.42 0.32 7.03
CA GLU A 16 -14.24 0.72 7.80
C GLU A 16 -13.73 2.11 7.39
N LEU A 17 -13.55 2.34 6.09
CA LEU A 17 -13.02 3.60 5.57
C LEU A 17 -14.01 4.76 5.76
N GLU A 18 -15.31 4.50 5.61
CA GLU A 18 -16.35 5.48 5.89
C GLU A 18 -16.32 5.93 7.37
N ASN A 19 -16.00 5.01 8.30
CA ASN A 19 -15.83 5.38 9.71
C ASN A 19 -14.61 6.31 9.90
N TYR A 20 -13.48 6.05 9.24
CA TYR A 20 -12.33 6.95 9.29
C TYR A 20 -12.66 8.34 8.73
N GLU A 21 -13.31 8.40 7.57
CA GLU A 21 -13.74 9.67 6.95
C GLU A 21 -14.67 10.46 7.87
N LYS A 22 -15.66 9.81 8.50
CA LYS A 22 -16.59 10.44 9.45
C LYS A 22 -15.90 10.98 10.70
N ASN A 23 -14.79 10.37 11.11
CA ASN A 23 -13.96 10.84 12.23
C ASN A 23 -12.94 11.92 11.81
N GLY A 24 -12.98 12.38 10.55
CA GLY A 24 -12.09 13.41 10.04
C GLY A 24 -10.68 12.92 9.72
N VAL A 25 -10.49 11.61 9.55
CA VAL A 25 -9.21 11.02 9.16
C VAL A 25 -9.12 11.03 7.63
N PRO A 26 -8.29 11.90 7.02
CA PRO A 26 -8.11 11.93 5.58
C PRO A 26 -7.44 10.66 5.06
N MET A 27 -7.74 10.34 3.81
CA MET A 27 -7.18 9.18 3.12
C MET A 27 -6.58 9.59 1.78
N HIS A 28 -5.49 8.92 1.41
CA HIS A 28 -4.79 9.15 0.16
C HIS A 28 -4.63 7.85 -0.61
N LEU A 29 -4.81 7.91 -1.93
CA LEU A 29 -4.54 6.83 -2.86
C LEU A 29 -3.47 7.32 -3.85
N GLU A 30 -2.33 6.64 -3.91
CA GLU A 30 -1.20 7.06 -4.77
C GLU A 30 -0.78 8.53 -4.56
N GLY A 31 -0.76 8.95 -3.29
CA GLY A 31 -0.39 10.32 -2.91
C GLY A 31 -1.45 11.39 -3.22
N SER A 32 -2.62 11.03 -3.75
CA SER A 32 -3.74 11.96 -4.00
C SER A 32 -4.87 11.76 -2.98
N PRO A 33 -5.54 12.81 -2.49
CA PRO A 33 -6.71 12.67 -1.63
C PRO A 33 -7.78 11.79 -2.27
N ALA A 34 -8.35 10.87 -1.51
CA ALA A 34 -9.33 9.91 -2.01
C ALA A 34 -10.43 9.62 -0.98
N SER A 35 -11.66 9.40 -1.46
CA SER A 35 -12.79 8.97 -0.65
C SER A 35 -12.78 7.45 -0.42
N PRO A 36 -13.52 6.94 0.58
CA PRO A 36 -13.74 5.51 0.78
C PRO A 36 -14.14 4.78 -0.50
N LEU A 37 -15.10 5.35 -1.24
CA LEU A 37 -15.61 4.76 -2.47
C LEU A 37 -14.52 4.65 -3.54
N GLN A 38 -13.66 5.67 -3.68
CA GLN A 38 -12.56 5.65 -4.65
C GLN A 38 -11.53 4.57 -4.32
N ILE A 39 -11.18 4.41 -3.04
CA ILE A 39 -10.23 3.39 -2.57
C ILE A 39 -10.79 1.98 -2.78
N VAL A 40 -12.05 1.74 -2.41
CA VAL A 40 -12.70 0.44 -2.61
C VAL A 40 -12.83 0.13 -4.10
N THR A 41 -13.23 1.10 -4.91
CA THR A 41 -13.30 0.94 -6.37
C THR A 41 -11.94 0.55 -6.96
N ALA A 42 -10.86 1.17 -6.49
CA ALA A 42 -9.50 0.80 -6.91
C ALA A 42 -9.13 -0.63 -6.48
N HIS A 43 -9.55 -1.08 -5.30
CA HIS A 43 -9.38 -2.47 -4.85
C HIS A 43 -10.24 -3.47 -5.63
N MET A 44 -11.41 -3.07 -6.14
CA MET A 44 -12.26 -3.93 -6.96
C MET A 44 -11.73 -4.10 -8.39
N ILE A 45 -11.15 -3.03 -8.95
CA ILE A 45 -10.64 -3.02 -10.34
C ILE A 45 -9.32 -3.81 -10.44
N ARG A 46 -8.53 -3.83 -9.37
CA ARG A 46 -7.25 -4.55 -9.33
C ARG A 46 -7.43 -5.90 -8.64
N GLU A 47 -6.72 -6.92 -9.08
CA GLU A 47 -6.77 -8.24 -8.43
C GLU A 47 -6.30 -8.17 -6.95
N GLU A 48 -6.72 -9.14 -6.13
CA GLU A 48 -6.46 -9.15 -4.68
C GLU A 48 -4.96 -8.94 -4.37
N GLY A 49 -4.66 -8.05 -3.40
CA GLY A 49 -3.30 -7.85 -2.89
C GLY A 49 -2.47 -6.76 -3.59
N CYS A 50 -3.06 -5.87 -4.39
CA CYS A 50 -2.30 -4.82 -5.07
C CYS A 50 -1.94 -3.59 -4.22
N TYR A 51 -2.69 -3.28 -3.16
CA TYR A 51 -2.48 -2.08 -2.35
C TYR A 51 -2.09 -2.44 -0.91
N MET A 52 -1.07 -1.77 -0.39
CA MET A 52 -0.77 -1.72 1.04
C MET A 52 -1.29 -0.42 1.64
N ARG A 53 -1.68 -0.49 2.91
CA ARG A 53 -2.17 0.63 3.70
C ARG A 53 -1.16 0.99 4.79
N ASP A 54 -0.70 2.23 4.78
CA ASP A 54 0.11 2.82 5.84
C ASP A 54 -0.76 3.67 6.78
N TYR A 55 -0.49 3.57 8.07
CA TYR A 55 -1.10 4.40 9.12
C TYR A 55 -0.13 5.50 9.52
N VAL A 56 -0.51 6.75 9.24
CA VAL A 56 0.24 7.91 9.71
C VAL A 56 -0.34 8.30 11.06
N MET A 57 0.52 8.41 12.06
CA MET A 57 0.14 8.81 13.41
C MET A 57 0.62 10.23 13.70
N ASP A 58 -0.17 10.97 14.49
CA ASP A 58 0.25 12.24 15.06
C ASP A 58 1.27 12.05 16.21
N GLU A 59 1.79 13.17 16.74
CA GLU A 59 2.74 13.16 17.86
C GLU A 59 2.20 12.54 19.15
N LYS A 60 0.87 12.39 19.26
CA LYS A 60 0.17 11.82 20.42
C LYS A 60 -0.15 10.33 20.21
N GLY A 61 0.15 9.77 19.04
CA GLY A 61 -0.08 8.38 18.68
C GLY A 61 -1.49 8.08 18.14
N TYR A 62 -2.29 9.09 17.78
CA TYR A 62 -3.57 8.90 17.11
C TYR A 62 -3.39 8.81 15.60
N ILE A 63 -4.25 8.05 14.93
CA ILE A 63 -4.23 7.98 13.45
C ILE A 63 -4.62 9.36 12.90
N GLU A 64 -3.68 9.97 12.18
CA GLU A 64 -3.84 11.24 11.51
C GLU A 64 -4.32 11.04 10.06
N SER A 65 -3.81 10.02 9.36
CA SER A 65 -4.23 9.73 7.99
C SER A 65 -3.95 8.28 7.58
N LEU A 66 -4.63 7.83 6.52
CA LEU A 66 -4.33 6.56 5.85
C LEU A 66 -3.76 6.81 4.46
N ILE A 67 -2.73 6.05 4.08
CA ILE A 67 -2.12 6.12 2.75
C ILE A 67 -2.20 4.75 2.09
N PHE A 68 -2.77 4.69 0.89
CA PHE A 68 -2.86 3.49 0.07
C PHE A 68 -1.86 3.57 -1.09
N VAL A 69 -0.95 2.61 -1.13
CA VAL A 69 0.14 2.53 -2.14
C VAL A 69 0.08 1.20 -2.87
N ASN A 70 0.12 1.25 -4.19
CA ASN A 70 0.18 0.07 -5.03
C ASN A 70 1.56 -0.58 -4.96
N ILE A 71 1.59 -1.84 -4.55
CA ILE A 71 2.82 -2.60 -4.37
C ILE A 71 3.17 -3.46 -5.58
N ASN A 72 2.20 -3.70 -6.48
CA ASN A 72 2.42 -4.42 -7.72
C ASN A 72 2.95 -3.52 -8.85
N GLY A 73 3.08 -2.21 -8.60
CA GLY A 73 3.75 -1.26 -9.49
C GLY A 73 5.28 -1.25 -9.41
N ASN A 74 5.89 -1.98 -8.46
CA ASN A 74 7.31 -1.86 -8.12
C ASN A 74 8.23 -2.90 -8.78
N ASN A 75 8.05 -3.15 -10.08
CA ASN A 75 9.12 -3.76 -10.90
C ASN A 75 9.99 -2.75 -11.64
N GLN A 76 9.85 -1.43 -11.43
CA GLN A 76 10.72 -0.44 -12.09
C GLN A 76 11.18 0.78 -11.25
N ALA A 77 11.10 0.73 -9.92
CA ALA A 77 11.72 1.77 -9.07
C ALA A 77 12.79 1.17 -8.15
N LYS A 78 13.98 0.98 -8.73
CA LYS A 78 15.31 0.99 -8.07
C LYS A 78 15.36 0.38 -6.67
N ASN A 79 15.35 -0.95 -6.59
CA ASN A 79 15.92 -1.62 -5.43
C ASN A 79 17.47 -1.48 -5.50
N PRO A 80 18.15 -0.79 -4.57
CA PRO A 80 19.61 -0.69 -4.56
C PRO A 80 20.31 -2.03 -4.37
N LEU A 81 19.57 -3.11 -4.04
CA LEU A 81 20.07 -4.48 -3.98
C LEU A 81 20.11 -5.19 -5.35
N ASN A 82 19.51 -4.61 -6.40
CA ASN A 82 19.59 -5.13 -7.77
C ASN A 82 20.76 -4.49 -8.55
N ALA A 83 21.83 -4.09 -7.87
CA ALA A 83 23.09 -3.82 -8.56
C ALA A 83 23.49 -5.11 -9.31
N PRO A 84 23.87 -5.03 -10.60
CA PRO A 84 24.36 -6.21 -11.31
C PRO A 84 25.47 -6.82 -10.47
N GLU A 85 25.42 -8.13 -10.24
CA GLU A 85 26.45 -8.85 -9.50
C GLU A 85 27.80 -8.59 -10.14
N ASP A 86 28.51 -7.63 -9.56
CA ASP A 86 29.88 -7.31 -9.92
C ASP A 86 30.74 -8.52 -9.56
N ASP A 87 31.41 -9.01 -10.59
CA ASP A 87 32.33 -10.13 -10.68
C ASP A 87 32.97 -10.50 -9.33
N SER A 88 32.74 -11.75 -8.90
CA SER A 88 33.07 -12.31 -7.59
C SER A 88 34.57 -12.36 -7.29
N THR A 89 35.42 -11.76 -8.13
CA THR A 89 36.87 -11.91 -8.08
C THR A 89 37.57 -10.81 -7.25
N GLU A 90 36.93 -9.67 -6.96
CA GLU A 90 37.60 -8.54 -6.27
C GLU A 90 37.40 -8.44 -4.74
N ARG A 91 36.33 -9.02 -4.17
CA ARG A 91 36.06 -8.84 -2.71
C ARG A 91 37.10 -9.48 -1.79
N GLN A 92 37.81 -10.52 -2.24
CA GLN A 92 38.73 -11.25 -1.38
C GLN A 92 40.06 -10.52 -1.11
N LYS A 93 40.39 -9.45 -1.85
CA LYS A 93 41.65 -8.71 -1.66
C LYS A 93 41.59 -7.56 -0.66
N ARG A 94 40.40 -7.16 -0.19
CA ARG A 94 40.26 -6.05 0.77
C ARG A 94 40.29 -6.47 2.25
N TYR A 95 40.38 -7.76 2.52
CA TYR A 95 40.44 -8.30 3.89
C TYR A 95 41.63 -9.27 4.09
N SER A 96 42.72 -9.09 3.35
CA SER A 96 44.01 -9.78 3.59
C SER A 96 45.15 -8.79 3.59
#